data_AF-A0A447U8X1-F1
#
_entry.id   AF-A0A447U8X1-F1
#
_cell.length_a   1.000
_cell.length_b   1.000
_cell.length_c   1.000
_cell.angle_alpha   90.00
_cell.angle_beta   90.00
_cell.angle_gamma   90.00
#
_symmetry.space_group_name_H-M   'P 1'
#
loop_
_entity.id
_entity.type
_entity.pdbx_description
1 polymer ?
#
loop_
_entity_poly.entity_id
_entity_poly.type
_entity_poly.pdbx_seq_one_letter_code
_entity_poly.pdbx_strand_id
1 'polypeptide(L)' 'MSNGRTVQQAINEGYAGAFSSIFDANITTLIKVIILYAVGTGAIKGFAITTGIGVATSMFTAIIGTRAIVNLLYWRQARH' A
#
# COMPACT_ATOMS: atom_id res chain seq x y z
N MET A 1 18.84 22.79 23.40
CA MET A 1 17.94 23.16 22.29
C MET A 1 17.47 21.87 21.61
N SER A 2 16.17 21.59 21.72
CA SER A 2 15.35 20.56 21.05
C SER A 2 16.03 19.48 20.17
N ASN A 3 16.33 18.32 20.77
CA ASN A 3 16.55 17.05 20.04
C ASN A 3 15.23 16.42 19.52
N GLY A 4 14.07 17.07 19.71
CA GLY A 4 12.76 16.55 19.32
C GLY A 4 12.31 16.86 17.89
N ARG A 5 12.88 17.91 17.25
CA ARG A 5 12.51 18.27 15.87
C ARG A 5 13.01 17.22 14.87
N THR A 6 14.22 16.71 15.06
CA THR A 6 14.84 15.66 14.24
C THR A 6 14.15 14.31 14.38
N VAL A 7 13.70 13.93 15.58
CA VAL A 7 12.97 12.67 15.80
C VAL A 7 11.58 12.72 15.14
N GLN A 8 10.83 13.81 15.32
CA GLN A 8 9.52 13.97 14.67
C GLN A 8 9.65 14.00 13.14
N GLN A 9 10.72 14.63 12.63
CA GLN A 9 11.01 14.69 11.19
C GLN A 9 11.45 13.33 10.64
N ALA A 10 12.27 12.56 11.36
CA ALA A 10 12.63 11.19 11.02
C ALA A 10 11.42 10.24 11.03
N ILE A 11 10.47 10.44 11.96
CA ILE A 11 9.20 9.70 11.96
C ILE A 11 8.40 10.01 10.69
N ASN A 12 8.25 11.28 10.34
CA ASN A 12 7.51 11.69 9.13
C ASN A 12 8.16 11.16 7.85
N GLU A 13 9.48 11.26 7.74
CA GLU A 13 10.25 10.73 6.60
C GLU A 13 10.18 9.19 6.54
N GLY A 14 10.26 8.52 7.69
CA GLY A 14 10.09 7.08 7.79
C GLY A 14 8.70 6.60 7.39
N TYR A 15 7.65 7.34 7.77
CA TYR A 15 6.29 7.07 7.31
C TYR A 15 6.16 7.24 5.79
N ALA A 16 6.68 8.33 5.22
CA ALA A 16 6.62 8.56 3.78
C ALA A 16 7.37 7.46 2.99
N GLY A 17 8.56 7.06 3.44
CA GLY A 17 9.33 5.98 2.85
C GLY A 17 8.66 4.61 2.99
N ALA A 18 8.04 4.34 4.14
CA ALA A 18 7.27 3.12 4.36
C ALA A 18 6.04 3.04 3.45
N PHE A 19 5.30 4.15 3.28
CA PHE A 19 4.17 4.20 2.34
C PHE A 19 4.60 3.94 0.89
N SER A 20 5.70 4.54 0.44
CA SER A 20 6.26 4.28 -0.90
C SER A 20 6.66 2.82 -1.07
N SER A 21 7.32 2.24 -0.05
CA SER A 21 7.74 0.83 -0.08
C SER A 21 6.55 -0.13 -0.13
N ILE A 22 5.46 0.18 0.57
CA ILE A 22 4.21 -0.58 0.51
C ILE A 22 3.61 -0.50 -0.91
N PHE A 23 3.62 0.67 -1.53
CA PHE A 23 3.10 0.83 -2.89
C PHE A 23 3.91 0.01 -3.91
N ASP A 24 5.24 0.10 -3.87
CA ASP A 24 6.14 -0.65 -4.75
C ASP A 24 6.07 -2.16 -4.53
N ALA A 25 5.87 -2.60 -3.29
CA ALA A 25 5.65 -4.01 -2.96
C ALA A 25 4.37 -4.57 -3.62
N ASN A 26 3.29 -3.78 -3.68
CA ASN A 26 2.06 -4.17 -4.37
C ASN A 26 2.28 -4.29 -5.89
N ILE A 27 2.99 -3.33 -6.50
CA ILE A 27 3.33 -3.37 -7.94
C ILE A 27 4.19 -4.59 -8.26
N THR A 28 5.24 -4.83 -7.48
CA THR A 28 6.13 -6.00 -7.66
C THR A 28 5.35 -7.32 -7.51
N THR A 29 4.36 -7.37 -6.62
CA THR A 29 3.51 -8.55 -6.46
C THR A 29 2.60 -8.77 -7.66
N LEU A 30 2.06 -7.71 -8.27
CA LEU A 30 1.29 -7.81 -9.50
C LEU A 30 2.14 -8.40 -10.64
N ILE A 31 3.39 -7.95 -10.76
CA ILE A 31 4.36 -8.48 -11.73
C ILE A 31 4.64 -9.97 -11.45
N LYS A 32 4.87 -10.35 -10.18
CA LYS A 32 5.04 -11.76 -9.80
C LYS A 32 3.85 -12.60 -10.20
N VAL A 33 2.62 -12.14 -9.95
CA VAL A 33 1.40 -12.86 -10.32
C VAL A 33 1.30 -13.07 -11.82
N ILE A 34 1.61 -12.05 -12.63
CA ILE A 34 1.62 -12.15 -14.10
C ILE A 34 2.62 -13.21 -14.56
N ILE A 35 3.83 -13.22 -13.99
CA ILE A 35 4.87 -14.21 -14.29
C ILE A 35 4.42 -15.61 -13.87
N LEU A 36 3.89 -15.77 -12.65
CA LEU A 36 3.40 -17.04 -12.13
C LEU A 36 2.22 -17.59 -12.94
N TYR A 37 1.34 -16.73 -13.45
CA TYR A 37 0.24 -17.13 -14.33
C TYR A 37 0.75 -17.59 -15.70
N ALA A 38 1.75 -16.91 -16.25
CA ALA A 38 2.34 -17.25 -17.55
C ALA A 38 3.15 -18.56 -17.53
N VAL A 39 3.94 -18.79 -16.47
CA VAL A 39 4.87 -19.93 -16.36
C VAL A 39 4.28 -21.10 -15.56
N GLY A 40 3.35 -20.82 -14.63
CA GLY A 40 2.81 -21.81 -13.71
C GLY A 40 1.86 -22.81 -14.35
N THR A 41 1.79 -24.01 -13.76
CA THR A 41 0.84 -25.07 -14.13
C THR A 41 0.01 -25.52 -12.93
N GLY A 42 -1.21 -26.00 -13.19
CA GLY A 42 -2.12 -26.56 -12.18
C GLY A 42 -2.31 -25.67 -10.95
N ALA A 43 -1.66 -26.03 -9.85
CA ALA A 43 -1.76 -25.33 -8.56
C ALA A 43 -1.17 -23.90 -8.58
N ILE A 44 -0.09 -23.66 -9.34
CA ILE A 44 0.59 -22.35 -9.37
C ILE A 44 -0.28 -21.29 -10.05
N LYS A 45 -1.05 -21.68 -11.08
CA LYS A 45 -2.03 -20.79 -11.72
C LYS A 45 -3.16 -20.42 -10.77
N GLY A 46 -3.67 -21.39 -9.99
CA GLY A 46 -4.69 -21.13 -8.97
C GLY A 46 -4.20 -20.15 -7.90
N PHE A 47 -2.98 -20.36 -7.40
CA PHE A 47 -2.34 -19.44 -6.46
C PHE A 47 -2.15 -18.03 -7.05
N ALA A 48 -1.67 -17.94 -8.29
CA ALA A 48 -1.49 -16.66 -8.98
C ALA A 48 -2.81 -15.89 -9.10
N ILE A 49 -3.90 -16.56 -9.46
CA ILE A 49 -5.23 -15.93 -9.58
C ILE A 49 -5.69 -15.37 -8.23
N THR A 50 -5.63 -16.16 -7.16
CA THR A 50 -6.04 -15.72 -5.82
C THR A 50 -5.20 -14.54 -5.33
N THR A 51 -3.88 -14.58 -5.49
CA THR A 51 -2.99 -13.47 -5.11
C THR A 51 -3.24 -12.23 -5.98
N GLY A 52 -3.49 -12.40 -7.27
CA GLY A 52 -3.81 -11.30 -8.19
C GLY A 52 -5.09 -10.57 -7.79
N ILE A 53 -6.15 -11.31 -7.46
CA ILE A 53 -7.40 -10.73 -6.96
C ILE A 53 -7.14 -9.99 -5.63
N GLY A 54 -6.38 -10.60 -4.70
CA GLY A 54 -6.05 -9.97 -3.42
C GLY A 54 -5.32 -8.64 -3.56
N VAL A 55 -4.32 -8.56 -4.45
CA VAL A 55 -3.59 -7.31 -4.73
C VAL A 55 -4.47 -6.29 -5.41
N ALA A 56 -5.28 -6.69 -6.41
CA ALA A 56 -6.20 -5.78 -7.09
C ALA A 56 -7.23 -5.18 -6.13
N THR A 57 -7.82 -6.01 -5.26
CA THR A 57 -8.72 -5.55 -4.19
C THR A 57 -7.99 -4.61 -3.23
N SER A 58 -6.77 -4.95 -2.81
CA SER A 58 -5.98 -4.10 -1.91
C SER A 58 -5.66 -2.74 -2.53
N MET A 59 -5.26 -2.67 -3.79
CA MET A 59 -5.00 -1.40 -4.50
C MET A 59 -6.28 -0.57 -4.65
N PHE A 60 -7.41 -1.20 -4.96
CA PHE A 60 -8.70 -0.53 -5.03
C PHE A 60 -9.11 0.05 -3.67
N THR A 61 -9.02 -0.76 -2.61
CA THR A 61 -9.23 -0.32 -1.23
C THR A 61 -8.24 0.77 -0.82
N ALA A 62 -7.00 0.74 -1.28
CA ALA A 62 -6.03 1.81 -1.01
C ALA A 62 -6.45 3.12 -1.69
N ILE A 63 -6.90 3.10 -2.95
CA ILE A 63 -7.33 4.32 -3.66
C ILE A 63 -8.58 4.94 -3.00
N ILE A 64 -9.61 4.12 -2.74
CA ILE A 64 -10.85 4.60 -2.12
C ILE A 64 -10.65 4.88 -0.63
N GLY A 65 -9.95 4.01 0.07
CA GLY A 65 -9.63 4.13 1.49
C GLY A 65 -8.77 5.34 1.77
N THR A 66 -7.81 5.69 0.91
CA THR A 66 -7.04 6.93 1.07
C THR A 66 -7.95 8.15 0.94
N ARG A 67 -8.88 8.18 -0.02
CA ARG A 67 -9.89 9.26 -0.09
C ARG A 67 -10.78 9.31 1.14
N ALA A 68 -11.23 8.17 1.64
CA ALA A 68 -12.07 8.09 2.83
C ALA A 68 -11.33 8.53 4.11
N ILE A 69 -10.08 8.07 4.30
CA ILE A 69 -9.22 8.43 5.43
C ILE A 69 -8.85 9.91 5.37
N VAL A 70 -8.42 10.41 4.20
CA VAL A 70 -8.11 11.84 4.02
C VAL A 70 -9.35 12.69 4.29
N ASN A 71 -10.51 12.34 3.73
CA ASN A 71 -11.75 13.08 3.96
C ASN A 71 -12.19 13.03 5.44
N LEU A 72 -12.05 11.87 6.11
CA LEU A 72 -12.33 11.71 7.54
C LEU A 72 -11.35 12.50 8.42
N LEU A 73 -10.06 12.52 8.08
CA LEU A 73 -9.03 13.29 8.78
C LEU A 73 -9.27 14.80 8.61
N TYR A 74 -9.54 15.25 7.38
CA TYR A 74 -9.92 16.65 7.11
C TYR A 74 -11.21 17.04 7.85
N TRP A 75 -12.21 16.16 7.91
CA TRP A 75 -13.44 16.38 8.70
C TRP A 75 -13.19 16.48 10.21
N ARG A 76 -12.20 15.75 10.75
CA ARG A 76 -11.79 15.89 12.15
C ARG A 76 -11.02 17.19 12.40
N GLN A 77 -10.26 17.66 11.41
CA GLN A 77 -9.46 18.88 11.51
C GLN A 77 -10.30 20.14 11.33
N ALA A 78 -11.37 20.11 10.54
CA ALA A 78 -12.35 21.19 10.39
C ALA A 78 -13.27 21.38 11.62
N ARG A 79 -13.14 20.52 12.65
CA ARG A 79 -13.93 20.59 13.89
C ARG A 79 -13.14 21.14 15.10
N HIS A 80 -11.92 21.64 14.86
CA HIS A 80 -11.08 22.32 15.84
C HIS A 80 -10.72 23.74 15.40
#